data_AF-A0A2S0US33-F1
#
_entry.id   AF-A0A2S0US33-F1
#
_cell.length_a   1.000
_cell.length_b   1.000
_cell.length_c   1.000
_cell.angle_alpha   90.00
_cell.angle_beta   90.00
_cell.angle_gamma   90.00
#
_symmetry.space_group_name_H-M   'P 1'
#
loop_
_entity.id
_entity.type
_entity.pdbx_description
1 polymer ?
#
loop_
_entity_poly.entity_id
_entity_poly.type
_entity_poly.pdbx_seq_one_letter_code
_entity_poly.pdbx_strand_id
1 'polypeptide(L)'
;MHHRPEIDGLRAVAVVPVVLFHAGAPGFSGGFIGVDVFFVVSGYLITLIRVSDLSQNRLSLRQFYIRRARRILPALFAMMFVTLPFAWGWMSTGALEEHSADVLSVLTFSTNFLYLIRDNSYFAPDAGLQPFLHTWSLALEEQFYLLYPVALWLFWYAKPRLLLPALALSALVSFVAADWAAANHAAFYLLPARAWELLVGAIIAFMPSPRRNSLLGIAGIAMIVTPVALFDAGTPFPGRYALLPVLGSAFVLRYAVTGTPAARLLSLRPLTFLGLISYSTYLWHQPLLAITRLYNLAEPAPYLRFRRKPKPAAFRHDAPDGSWQRKTDRLAPASRFVAMNLQRSVPPGPGAPCMEQAYRPVVYLAPDKRDTHDPTAAYPFCHGAPTSAPNRRRPSGKHRRNDEKPDRTGPRCLAAVRVDRGRNAGLSTPDRDETFANQHGERPRRGLHDHPRMRRNRLRHTHRRAQGFCGRCGSGTCRTHA
;
A
#
# COMPACT_ATOMS: atom_id res chain seq x y z
N MET A 1 -21.07 12.80 9.47
CA MET A 1 -21.32 11.58 8.67
C MET A 1 -21.54 10.44 9.63
N HIS A 2 -22.55 9.60 9.41
CA HIS A 2 -22.73 8.39 10.22
C HIS A 2 -21.63 7.38 9.89
N HIS A 3 -21.10 6.74 10.92
CA HIS A 3 -20.11 5.67 10.78
C HIS A 3 -20.72 4.48 10.02
N ARG A 4 -19.98 3.93 9.05
CA ARG A 4 -20.38 2.79 8.21
C ARG A 4 -19.52 1.57 8.56
N PRO A 5 -19.95 0.69 9.48
CA PRO A 5 -19.15 -0.44 9.94
C PRO A 5 -18.77 -1.41 8.81
N GLU A 6 -19.61 -1.54 7.79
CA GLU A 6 -19.35 -2.39 6.64
C GLU A 6 -18.13 -1.95 5.82
N ILE A 7 -17.72 -0.68 5.88
CA ILE A 7 -16.49 -0.20 5.23
C ILE A 7 -15.26 -0.67 6.01
N ASP A 8 -15.32 -0.72 7.33
CA ASP A 8 -14.24 -1.33 8.12
C ASP A 8 -14.17 -2.84 7.86
N GLY A 9 -15.32 -3.52 7.77
CA GLY A 9 -15.36 -4.90 7.31
C GLY A 9 -14.72 -5.12 5.95
N LEU A 10 -14.97 -4.25 4.98
CA LEU A 10 -14.33 -4.29 3.66
C LEU A 10 -12.79 -4.12 3.77
N ARG A 11 -12.31 -3.25 4.67
CA ARG A 11 -10.87 -3.11 4.96
C ARG A 11 -10.27 -4.38 5.57
N ALA A 12 -11.04 -5.13 6.36
CA ALA A 12 -10.60 -6.45 6.84
C ALA A 12 -10.50 -7.47 5.71
N VAL A 13 -11.50 -7.51 4.82
CA VAL A 13 -11.50 -8.35 3.62
C VAL A 13 -10.33 -7.97 2.68
N ALA A 14 -9.83 -6.74 2.74
CA ALA A 14 -8.63 -6.32 2.04
C ALA A 14 -7.33 -6.77 2.73
N VAL A 15 -7.15 -6.52 4.03
CA VAL A 15 -5.87 -6.78 4.71
C VAL A 15 -5.61 -8.26 5.00
N VAL A 16 -6.64 -9.02 5.36
CA VAL A 16 -6.46 -10.41 5.79
C VAL A 16 -5.87 -11.27 4.67
N PRO A 17 -6.38 -11.23 3.43
CA PRO A 17 -5.76 -11.93 2.31
C PRO A 17 -4.31 -11.52 2.06
N VAL A 18 -3.98 -10.23 2.19
CA VAL A 18 -2.60 -9.76 1.98
C VAL A 18 -1.64 -10.35 3.01
N VAL A 19 -2.05 -10.37 4.29
CA VAL A 19 -1.24 -10.97 5.36
C VAL A 19 -1.04 -12.47 5.11
N LEU A 20 -2.12 -13.17 4.74
CA LEU A 20 -2.08 -14.62 4.50
C LEU A 20 -1.29 -14.99 3.24
N PHE A 21 -1.35 -14.17 2.19
CA PHE A 21 -0.50 -14.29 1.00
C PHE A 21 0.97 -14.20 1.38
N HIS A 22 1.37 -13.13 2.08
CA HIS A 22 2.76 -12.99 2.51
C HIS A 22 3.16 -14.05 3.54
N ALA A 23 2.24 -14.63 4.31
CA ALA A 23 2.54 -15.74 5.20
C ALA A 23 2.72 -17.09 4.48
N GLY A 24 2.40 -17.17 3.18
CA GLY A 24 2.42 -18.42 2.41
C GLY A 24 1.28 -19.37 2.79
N ALA A 25 0.16 -18.85 3.29
CA ALA A 25 -0.98 -19.67 3.71
C ALA A 25 -1.68 -20.32 2.49
N PRO A 26 -1.96 -21.64 2.52
CA PRO A 26 -2.68 -22.30 1.45
C PRO A 26 -4.06 -21.68 1.18
N GLY A 27 -4.42 -21.53 -0.10
CA GLY A 27 -5.69 -20.94 -0.53
C GLY A 27 -5.72 -19.39 -0.59
N PHE A 28 -4.59 -18.72 -0.34
CA PHE A 28 -4.46 -17.26 -0.39
C PHE A 28 -3.39 -16.79 -1.40
N SER A 29 -3.12 -17.56 -2.45
CA SER A 29 -2.12 -17.24 -3.49
C SER A 29 -2.41 -15.92 -4.22
N GLY A 30 -3.69 -15.53 -4.30
CA GLY A 30 -4.12 -14.27 -4.89
C GLY A 30 -4.30 -13.14 -3.88
N GLY A 31 -3.89 -13.32 -2.61
CA GLY A 31 -4.19 -12.35 -1.55
C GLY A 31 -3.58 -10.97 -1.74
N PHE A 32 -2.59 -10.81 -2.62
CA PHE A 32 -2.02 -9.51 -3.02
C PHE A 32 -3.08 -8.54 -3.59
N ILE A 33 -4.19 -9.04 -4.16
CA ILE A 33 -5.28 -8.20 -4.69
C ILE A 33 -6.00 -7.37 -3.62
N GLY A 34 -5.78 -7.66 -2.34
CA GLY A 34 -6.32 -6.87 -1.25
C GLY A 34 -5.81 -5.42 -1.27
N VAL A 35 -4.64 -5.16 -1.88
CA VAL A 35 -4.13 -3.80 -2.09
C VAL A 35 -5.03 -3.00 -3.04
N ASP A 36 -5.56 -3.60 -4.09
CA ASP A 36 -6.47 -2.96 -5.05
C ASP A 36 -7.80 -2.59 -4.37
N VAL A 37 -8.30 -3.46 -3.48
CA VAL A 37 -9.46 -3.15 -2.62
C VAL A 37 -9.17 -1.95 -1.74
N PHE A 38 -7.97 -1.89 -1.14
CA PHE A 38 -7.54 -0.72 -0.36
C PHE A 38 -7.52 0.55 -1.21
N PHE A 39 -6.95 0.51 -2.41
CA PHE A 39 -6.90 1.65 -3.32
C PHE A 39 -8.30 2.20 -3.64
N VAL A 40 -9.28 1.33 -3.93
CA VAL A 40 -10.67 1.78 -4.15
C VAL A 40 -11.27 2.41 -2.88
N VAL A 41 -11.11 1.78 -1.71
CA VAL A 41 -11.63 2.33 -0.44
C VAL A 41 -10.97 3.67 -0.12
N SER A 42 -9.66 3.78 -0.34
CA SER A 42 -8.84 4.96 -0.13
C SER A 42 -9.29 6.13 -0.99
N GLY A 43 -9.48 5.89 -2.29
CA GLY A 43 -10.04 6.87 -3.22
C GLY A 43 -11.45 7.32 -2.85
N TYR A 44 -12.31 6.41 -2.41
CA TYR A 44 -13.66 6.72 -1.94
C TYR A 44 -13.65 7.61 -0.70
N LEU A 45 -12.92 7.20 0.36
CA LEU A 45 -12.89 7.92 1.63
C LEU A 45 -12.25 9.30 1.51
N ILE A 46 -11.13 9.42 0.79
CA ILE A 46 -10.48 10.72 0.63
C ILE A 46 -11.39 11.72 -0.08
N THR A 47 -12.06 11.25 -1.14
CA THR A 47 -12.97 12.08 -1.94
C THR A 47 -14.16 12.53 -1.12
N LEU A 48 -14.77 11.61 -0.36
CA LEU A 48 -15.93 11.91 0.47
C LEU A 48 -15.63 12.96 1.55
N ILE A 49 -14.45 12.88 2.18
CA ILE A 49 -14.01 13.91 3.15
C ILE A 49 -13.76 15.25 2.43
N ARG A 50 -13.10 15.26 1.27
CA ARG A 50 -12.77 16.50 0.55
C ARG A 50 -13.99 17.20 -0.04
N VAL A 51 -14.90 16.46 -0.66
CA VAL A 51 -16.16 17.01 -1.19
C VAL A 51 -17.02 17.57 -0.05
N SER A 52 -17.05 16.91 1.11
CA SER A 52 -17.69 17.46 2.30
C SER A 52 -17.05 18.77 2.77
N ASP A 53 -15.71 18.86 2.81
CA ASP A 53 -15.02 20.10 3.18
C ASP A 53 -15.29 21.23 2.18
N LEU A 54 -15.26 20.92 0.87
CA LEU A 54 -15.48 21.86 -0.24
C LEU A 54 -16.92 22.41 -0.25
N SER A 55 -17.91 21.54 -0.13
CA SER A 55 -19.33 21.93 -0.08
C SER A 55 -19.67 22.84 1.11
N GLN A 56 -18.83 22.82 2.16
CA GLN A 56 -18.98 23.64 3.35
C GLN A 56 -18.07 24.88 3.34
N ASN A 57 -17.30 25.11 2.26
CA ASN A 57 -16.26 26.14 2.16
C ASN A 57 -15.23 26.09 3.30
N ARG A 58 -14.89 24.89 3.77
CA ARG A 58 -13.94 24.64 4.87
C ARG A 58 -12.67 23.92 4.43
N LEU A 59 -12.38 23.90 3.12
CA LEU A 59 -11.19 23.20 2.64
C LEU A 59 -9.91 23.87 3.15
N SER A 60 -9.12 23.10 3.88
CA SER A 60 -7.74 23.46 4.23
C SER A 60 -6.82 22.30 3.90
N LEU A 61 -6.05 22.44 2.82
CA LEU A 61 -5.07 21.43 2.40
C LEU A 61 -4.00 21.20 3.48
N ARG A 62 -3.53 22.28 4.11
CA ARG A 62 -2.60 22.19 5.25
C ARG A 62 -3.16 21.33 6.38
N GLN A 63 -4.39 21.59 6.83
CA GLN A 63 -4.98 20.83 7.92
C GLN A 63 -5.30 19.39 7.51
N PHE A 64 -5.61 19.15 6.24
CA PHE A 64 -5.75 17.81 5.71
C PHE A 64 -4.43 17.02 5.84
N TYR A 65 -3.31 17.55 5.33
CA TYR A 65 -2.01 16.88 5.39
C TYR A 65 -1.54 16.67 6.83
N ILE A 66 -1.75 17.65 7.72
CA ILE A 66 -1.41 17.52 9.14
C ILE A 66 -2.19 16.38 9.80
N ARG A 67 -3.52 16.30 9.58
CA ARG A 67 -4.34 15.21 10.15
C ARG A 67 -3.89 13.85 9.63
N ARG A 68 -3.54 13.78 8.35
CA ARG A 68 -3.06 12.55 7.72
C ARG A 68 -1.71 12.12 8.28
N ALA A 69 -0.76 13.05 8.37
CA ALA A 69 0.55 12.81 8.97
C ALA A 69 0.43 12.30 10.41
N ARG A 70 -0.43 12.91 11.24
CA ARG A 70 -0.70 12.46 12.63
C ARG A 70 -1.34 11.07 12.73
N ARG A 71 -2.01 10.61 11.67
CA ARG A 71 -2.61 9.28 11.62
C ARG A 71 -1.61 8.20 11.15
N ILE A 72 -0.75 8.54 10.20
CA ILE A 72 0.08 7.57 9.45
C ILE A 72 1.48 7.48 10.03
N LEU A 73 2.15 8.62 10.20
CA LEU A 73 3.59 8.67 10.56
C LEU A 73 3.91 8.04 11.92
N PRO A 74 3.13 8.21 13.00
CA PRO A 74 3.49 7.63 14.29
C PRO A 74 3.63 6.11 14.25
N ALA A 75 2.69 5.40 13.62
CA ALA A 75 2.76 3.95 13.51
C ALA A 75 3.84 3.49 12.52
N LEU A 76 4.05 4.24 11.43
CA LEU A 76 5.11 3.95 10.46
C LEU A 76 6.49 4.04 11.12
N PHE A 77 6.76 5.15 11.84
CA PHE A 77 8.02 5.34 12.56
C PHE A 77 8.19 4.35 13.71
N ALA A 78 7.13 3.99 14.42
CA ALA A 78 7.20 2.94 15.44
C ALA A 78 7.59 1.58 14.84
N MET A 79 6.99 1.21 13.70
CA MET A 79 7.35 -0.01 12.98
C MET A 79 8.83 0.03 12.56
N MET A 80 9.27 1.09 11.88
CA MET A 80 10.66 1.24 11.44
C MET A 80 11.65 1.18 12.62
N PHE A 81 11.37 1.93 13.69
CA PHE A 81 12.23 1.97 14.87
C PHE A 81 12.40 0.60 15.51
N VAL A 82 11.32 -0.19 15.58
CA VAL A 82 11.36 -1.53 16.17
C VAL A 82 12.05 -2.53 15.24
N THR A 83 11.89 -2.43 13.92
CA THR A 83 12.44 -3.41 12.97
C THR A 83 13.92 -3.20 12.66
N LEU A 84 14.42 -1.95 12.75
CA LEU A 84 15.80 -1.61 12.42
C LEU A 84 16.87 -2.36 13.22
N PRO A 85 16.77 -2.53 14.56
CA PRO A 85 17.74 -3.31 15.33
C PRO A 85 17.83 -4.78 14.89
N PHE A 86 16.70 -5.38 14.49
CA PHE A 86 16.66 -6.76 13.99
C PHE A 86 17.28 -6.88 12.61
N ALA A 87 17.02 -5.91 11.72
CA ALA A 87 17.69 -5.84 10.42
C ALA A 87 19.21 -5.72 10.61
N TRP A 88 19.67 -4.82 11.50
CA TRP A 88 21.09 -4.66 11.83
C TRP A 88 21.73 -5.95 12.39
N GLY A 89 21.01 -6.67 13.26
CA GLY A 89 21.52 -7.87 13.92
C GLY A 89 21.54 -9.14 13.05
N TRP A 90 20.67 -9.23 12.04
CA TRP A 90 20.45 -10.48 11.29
C TRP A 90 20.71 -10.39 9.78
N MET A 91 20.86 -9.20 9.20
CA MET A 91 21.23 -9.04 7.78
C MET A 91 22.75 -9.09 7.58
N SER A 92 23.19 -9.56 6.41
CA SER A 92 24.58 -9.41 5.97
C SER A 92 24.91 -7.94 5.70
N THR A 93 26.19 -7.59 5.64
CA THR A 93 26.62 -6.20 5.38
C THR A 93 26.06 -5.65 4.07
N GLY A 94 26.05 -6.45 3.00
CA GLY A 94 25.46 -6.05 1.71
C GLY A 94 23.93 -5.87 1.78
N ALA A 95 23.23 -6.82 2.42
CA ALA A 95 21.77 -6.70 2.58
C ALA A 95 21.38 -5.49 3.45
N LEU A 96 22.20 -5.14 4.44
CA LEU A 96 22.01 -3.96 5.27
C LEU A 96 22.23 -2.66 4.49
N GLU A 97 23.21 -2.62 3.59
CA GLU A 97 23.43 -1.49 2.68
C GLU A 97 22.20 -1.27 1.79
N GLU A 98 21.67 -2.34 1.18
CA GLU A 98 20.43 -2.28 0.39
C GLU A 98 19.23 -1.81 1.24
N HIS A 99 19.09 -2.35 2.45
CA HIS A 99 18.03 -2.00 3.38
C HIS A 99 18.09 -0.54 3.86
N SER A 100 19.28 0.06 3.92
CA SER A 100 19.43 1.48 4.29
C SER A 100 18.75 2.42 3.26
N ALA A 101 18.79 2.06 1.98
CA ALA A 101 18.07 2.79 0.95
C ALA A 101 16.56 2.52 0.99
N ASP A 102 16.13 1.32 1.41
CA ASP A 102 14.71 1.05 1.69
C ASP A 102 14.20 1.98 2.79
N VAL A 103 14.94 2.13 3.90
CA VAL A 103 14.60 3.06 5.00
C VAL A 103 14.39 4.48 4.48
N LEU A 104 15.33 5.02 3.70
CA LEU A 104 15.23 6.37 3.15
C LEU A 104 14.04 6.53 2.19
N SER A 105 13.79 5.51 1.36
CA SER A 105 12.66 5.52 0.44
C SER A 105 11.31 5.47 1.16
N VAL A 106 11.20 4.77 2.30
CA VAL A 106 9.99 4.76 3.14
C VAL A 106 9.71 6.17 3.69
N LEU A 107 10.74 6.86 4.19
CA LEU A 107 10.62 8.22 4.73
C LEU A 107 10.12 9.23 3.70
N THR A 108 10.45 9.01 2.43
CA THR A 108 10.11 9.90 1.32
C THR A 108 8.89 9.42 0.52
N PHE A 109 8.26 8.31 0.92
CA PHE A 109 7.19 7.65 0.17
C PHE A 109 7.56 7.40 -1.31
N SER A 110 8.76 6.85 -1.52
CA SER A 110 9.36 6.58 -2.84
C SER A 110 9.82 5.12 -3.04
N THR A 111 9.42 4.21 -2.15
CA THR A 111 9.77 2.77 -2.18
C THR A 111 9.36 2.10 -3.49
N ASN A 112 8.24 2.52 -4.08
CA ASN A 112 7.80 2.04 -5.38
C ASN A 112 8.78 2.38 -6.52
N PHE A 113 9.42 3.56 -6.49
CA PHE A 113 10.46 3.92 -7.46
C PHE A 113 11.75 3.17 -7.20
N LEU A 114 12.13 2.98 -5.92
CA LEU A 114 13.33 2.22 -5.57
C LEU A 114 13.26 0.78 -6.09
N TYR A 115 12.15 0.08 -5.85
CA TYR A 115 11.98 -1.30 -6.30
C TYR A 115 11.83 -1.43 -7.82
N LEU A 116 11.27 -0.40 -8.47
CA LEU A 116 11.28 -0.30 -9.93
C LEU A 116 12.70 -0.21 -10.49
N ILE A 117 13.53 0.69 -9.94
CA ILE A 117 14.91 0.92 -10.43
C ILE A 117 15.80 -0.30 -10.19
N ARG A 118 15.58 -1.01 -9.09
CA ARG A 118 16.32 -2.24 -8.76
C ARG A 118 15.86 -3.47 -9.55
N ASP A 119 14.81 -3.35 -10.37
CA ASP A 119 14.16 -4.49 -11.06
C ASP A 119 13.71 -5.59 -10.07
N ASN A 120 13.35 -5.18 -8.86
CA ASN A 120 12.90 -6.09 -7.81
C ASN A 120 11.43 -6.44 -8.04
N SER A 121 11.19 -7.53 -8.78
CA SER A 121 9.84 -8.05 -8.96
C SER A 121 9.20 -8.38 -7.61
N TYR A 122 7.99 -7.86 -7.38
CA TYR A 122 7.21 -8.12 -6.17
C TYR A 122 6.96 -9.61 -5.94
N PHE A 123 6.94 -10.39 -7.02
CA PHE A 123 6.71 -11.83 -7.03
C PHE A 123 8.01 -12.65 -7.08
N ALA A 124 9.18 -12.02 -6.89
CA ALA A 124 10.45 -12.74 -6.86
C ALA A 124 10.54 -13.68 -5.64
N PRO A 125 11.25 -14.83 -5.75
CA PRO A 125 11.36 -15.81 -4.65
C PRO A 125 11.94 -15.24 -3.35
N ASP A 126 12.84 -14.26 -3.45
CA ASP A 126 13.53 -13.60 -2.34
C ASP A 126 12.81 -12.33 -1.83
N ALA A 127 11.74 -11.88 -2.50
CA ALA A 127 10.95 -10.73 -2.10
C ALA A 127 10.41 -10.87 -0.65
N GLY A 128 10.17 -12.11 -0.22
CA GLY A 128 9.77 -12.43 1.15
C GLY A 128 10.79 -12.07 2.24
N LEU A 129 12.05 -11.80 1.89
CA LEU A 129 13.12 -11.40 2.80
C LEU A 129 13.23 -9.88 2.98
N GLN A 130 12.56 -9.10 2.14
CA GLN A 130 12.60 -7.64 2.15
C GLN A 130 11.59 -7.08 3.17
N PRO A 131 12.02 -6.53 4.33
CA PRO A 131 11.10 -6.15 5.40
C PRO A 131 10.13 -5.03 5.00
N PHE A 132 10.58 -4.10 4.16
CA PHE A 132 9.79 -2.93 3.76
C PHE A 132 9.13 -3.06 2.39
N LEU A 133 9.16 -4.26 1.77
CA LEU A 133 8.59 -4.49 0.44
C LEU A 133 7.17 -3.90 0.31
N HIS A 134 6.26 -4.32 1.20
CA HIS A 134 4.86 -3.90 1.21
C HIS A 134 4.62 -2.37 1.18
N THR A 135 5.59 -1.55 1.60
CA THR A 135 5.44 -0.08 1.63
C THR A 135 5.38 0.57 0.26
N TRP A 136 5.66 -0.16 -0.84
CA TRP A 136 5.48 0.36 -2.22
C TRP A 136 4.05 0.84 -2.46
N SER A 137 3.06 0.13 -1.91
CA SER A 137 1.64 0.48 -2.09
C SER A 137 1.26 1.71 -1.28
N LEU A 138 1.86 1.85 -0.08
CA LEU A 138 1.69 3.02 0.78
C LEU A 138 2.29 4.26 0.11
N ALA A 139 3.43 4.13 -0.55
CA ALA A 139 4.03 5.20 -1.35
C ALA A 139 3.08 5.68 -2.47
N LEU A 140 2.49 4.75 -3.23
CA LEU A 140 1.48 5.08 -4.24
C LEU A 140 0.26 5.79 -3.66
N GLU A 141 -0.24 5.31 -2.52
CA GLU A 141 -1.36 5.92 -1.82
C GLU A 141 -1.05 7.37 -1.45
N GLU A 142 0.09 7.62 -0.79
CA GLU A 142 0.50 8.97 -0.36
C GLU A 142 0.83 9.90 -1.52
N GLN A 143 1.39 9.40 -2.62
CA GLN A 143 1.54 10.15 -3.86
C GLN A 143 0.18 10.58 -4.42
N PHE A 144 -0.80 9.67 -4.47
CA PHE A 144 -2.16 10.03 -4.86
C PHE A 144 -2.76 11.07 -3.90
N TYR A 145 -2.54 10.95 -2.60
CA TYR A 145 -3.07 11.90 -1.63
C TYR A 145 -2.40 13.26 -1.63
N LEU A 146 -1.18 13.37 -2.13
CA LEU A 146 -0.53 14.64 -2.38
C LEU A 146 -1.13 15.35 -3.60
N LEU A 147 -1.40 14.60 -4.68
CA LEU A 147 -1.85 15.16 -5.96
C LEU A 147 -3.36 15.37 -6.03
N TYR A 148 -4.15 14.38 -5.59
CA TYR A 148 -5.59 14.33 -5.79
C TYR A 148 -6.36 15.48 -5.12
N PRO A 149 -6.13 15.85 -3.85
CA PRO A 149 -6.83 16.95 -3.21
C PRO A 149 -6.58 18.30 -3.89
N VAL A 150 -5.38 18.51 -4.43
CA VAL A 150 -5.02 19.72 -5.19
C VAL A 150 -5.77 19.74 -6.51
N ALA A 151 -5.75 18.62 -7.27
CA ALA A 151 -6.50 18.49 -8.51
C ALA A 151 -8.01 18.70 -8.30
N LEU A 152 -8.57 18.05 -7.27
CA LEU A 152 -9.97 18.20 -6.90
C LEU A 152 -10.32 19.65 -6.56
N TRP A 153 -9.47 20.34 -5.78
CA TRP A 153 -9.65 21.76 -5.46
C TRP A 153 -9.65 22.64 -6.71
N LEU A 154 -8.67 22.46 -7.61
CA LEU A 154 -8.57 23.22 -8.86
C LEU A 154 -9.81 23.04 -9.74
N PHE A 155 -10.23 21.80 -9.98
CA PHE A 155 -11.41 21.52 -10.80
C PHE A 155 -12.70 22.02 -10.16
N TRP A 156 -12.84 21.91 -8.84
CA TRP A 156 -14.04 22.35 -8.11
C TRP A 156 -14.31 23.84 -8.31
N TYR A 157 -13.28 24.68 -8.27
CA TYR A 157 -13.43 26.13 -8.41
C TYR A 157 -13.31 26.62 -9.86
N ALA A 158 -12.48 26.00 -10.70
CA ALA A 158 -12.28 26.46 -12.07
C ALA A 158 -13.37 25.96 -13.03
N LYS A 159 -13.62 24.64 -13.05
CA LYS A 159 -14.50 23.98 -14.03
C LYS A 159 -15.20 22.75 -13.42
N PRO A 160 -16.12 22.93 -12.45
CA PRO A 160 -16.73 21.80 -11.72
C PRO A 160 -17.48 20.82 -12.63
N ARG A 161 -18.04 21.31 -13.75
CA ARG A 161 -18.71 20.47 -14.76
C ARG A 161 -17.78 19.45 -15.44
N LEU A 162 -16.48 19.72 -15.47
CA LEU A 162 -15.47 18.85 -16.09
C LEU A 162 -14.84 17.87 -15.10
N LEU A 163 -15.10 18.00 -13.78
CA LEU A 163 -14.47 17.17 -12.76
C LEU A 163 -14.75 15.67 -12.99
N LEU A 164 -16.01 15.27 -13.08
CA LEU A 164 -16.39 13.87 -13.29
C LEU A 164 -15.88 13.32 -14.63
N PRO A 165 -16.06 14.01 -15.78
CA PRO A 165 -15.44 13.60 -17.04
C PRO A 165 -13.93 13.45 -16.96
N ALA A 166 -13.23 14.38 -16.29
CA ALA A 166 -11.78 14.31 -16.11
C ALA A 166 -11.37 13.10 -15.28
N LEU A 167 -12.04 12.83 -14.15
CA LEU A 167 -11.78 11.64 -13.34
C LEU A 167 -12.02 10.34 -14.13
N ALA A 168 -13.13 10.27 -14.88
CA ALA A 168 -13.45 9.11 -15.71
C ALA A 168 -12.42 8.90 -16.82
N LEU A 169 -12.00 9.97 -17.50
CA LEU A 169 -10.97 9.91 -18.53
C LEU A 169 -9.61 9.51 -17.94
N SER A 170 -9.20 10.09 -16.81
CA SER A 170 -7.95 9.72 -16.13
C SER A 170 -7.97 8.26 -15.66
N ALA A 171 -9.11 7.77 -15.17
CA ALA A 171 -9.26 6.36 -14.79
C ALA A 171 -9.16 5.45 -16.02
N LEU A 172 -9.81 5.81 -17.13
CA LEU A 172 -9.74 5.04 -18.37
C LEU A 172 -8.32 4.99 -18.93
N VAL A 173 -7.63 6.14 -19.01
CA VAL A 173 -6.24 6.21 -19.49
C VAL A 173 -5.31 5.39 -18.60
N SER A 174 -5.46 5.51 -17.27
CA SER A 174 -4.67 4.74 -16.31
C SER A 174 -4.93 3.24 -16.42
N PHE A 175 -6.19 2.82 -16.60
CA PHE A 175 -6.55 1.41 -16.81
C PHE A 175 -5.96 0.86 -18.12
N VAL A 176 -6.07 1.61 -19.23
CA VAL A 176 -5.50 1.21 -20.52
C VAL A 176 -3.97 1.08 -20.41
N ALA A 177 -3.30 2.00 -19.72
CA ALA A 177 -1.87 1.91 -19.46
C ALA A 177 -1.53 0.67 -18.62
N ALA A 178 -2.35 0.35 -17.61
CA ALA A 178 -2.19 -0.84 -16.77
C ALA A 178 -2.30 -2.14 -17.57
N ASP A 179 -3.32 -2.27 -18.43
CA ASP A 179 -3.56 -3.46 -19.23
C ASP A 179 -2.51 -3.61 -20.35
N TRP A 180 -2.12 -2.51 -20.99
CA TRP A 180 -1.07 -2.51 -22.00
C TRP A 180 0.30 -2.92 -21.43
N ALA A 181 0.63 -2.44 -20.23
CA ALA A 181 1.90 -2.71 -19.57
C ALA A 181 1.83 -3.87 -18.57
N ALA A 182 0.79 -4.71 -18.58
CA ALA A 182 0.56 -5.76 -17.56
C ALA A 182 1.70 -6.78 -17.43
N ALA A 183 2.46 -7.02 -18.50
CA ALA A 183 3.64 -7.89 -18.49
C ALA A 183 4.92 -7.19 -18.00
N ASN A 184 4.90 -5.88 -17.81
CA ASN A 184 6.03 -5.09 -17.35
C ASN A 184 5.87 -4.79 -15.85
N HIS A 185 6.87 -5.14 -15.05
CA HIS A 185 6.86 -4.92 -13.60
C HIS A 185 6.64 -3.43 -13.23
N ALA A 186 6.97 -2.49 -14.13
CA ALA A 186 6.70 -1.07 -13.94
C ALA A 186 5.22 -0.76 -13.74
N ALA A 187 4.31 -1.49 -14.41
CA ALA A 187 2.87 -1.28 -14.25
C ALA A 187 2.41 -1.58 -12.80
N PHE A 188 3.08 -2.50 -12.12
CA PHE A 188 2.80 -2.86 -10.74
C PHE A 188 3.17 -1.74 -9.76
N TYR A 189 4.29 -1.06 -9.98
CA TYR A 189 4.85 -0.06 -9.06
C TYR A 189 4.52 1.40 -9.38
N LEU A 190 4.01 1.72 -10.56
CA LEU A 190 3.81 3.11 -11.00
C LEU A 190 2.38 3.61 -10.84
N LEU A 191 2.22 4.80 -10.23
CA LEU A 191 0.93 5.45 -10.03
C LEU A 191 0.14 5.62 -11.34
N PRO A 192 0.73 6.02 -12.48
CA PRO A 192 0.00 6.09 -13.75
C PRO A 192 -0.74 4.81 -14.14
N ALA A 193 -0.24 3.62 -13.80
CA ALA A 193 -0.89 2.34 -14.09
C ALA A 193 -1.84 1.87 -12.97
N ARG A 194 -1.73 2.43 -11.76
CA ARG A 194 -2.54 2.03 -10.59
C ARG A 194 -3.59 3.05 -10.18
N ALA A 195 -3.51 4.28 -10.69
CA ALA A 195 -4.37 5.40 -10.30
C ALA A 195 -5.85 5.14 -10.58
N TRP A 196 -6.19 4.36 -11.61
CA TRP A 196 -7.57 4.04 -11.95
C TRP A 196 -8.32 3.35 -10.81
N GLU A 197 -7.67 2.54 -9.99
CA GLU A 197 -8.26 1.88 -8.82
C GLU A 197 -8.74 2.91 -7.78
N LEU A 198 -7.88 3.88 -7.44
CA LEU A 198 -8.20 5.00 -6.57
C LEU A 198 -9.28 5.90 -7.18
N LEU A 199 -9.20 6.15 -8.49
CA LEU A 199 -10.15 7.00 -9.21
C LEU A 199 -11.54 6.36 -9.30
N VAL A 200 -11.66 5.03 -9.42
CA VAL A 200 -12.96 4.34 -9.32
C VAL A 200 -13.60 4.62 -7.96
N GLY A 201 -12.83 4.49 -6.88
CA GLY A 201 -13.27 4.88 -5.54
C GLY A 201 -13.75 6.33 -5.47
N ALA A 202 -12.97 7.25 -6.03
CA ALA A 202 -13.30 8.67 -6.08
C ALA A 202 -14.61 8.94 -6.86
N ILE A 203 -14.79 8.32 -8.02
CA ILE A 203 -16.01 8.46 -8.84
C ILE A 203 -17.24 7.98 -8.07
N ILE A 204 -17.14 6.86 -7.34
CA ILE A 204 -18.25 6.34 -6.52
C ILE A 204 -18.66 7.35 -5.44
N ALA A 205 -17.71 8.10 -4.87
CA ALA A 205 -18.00 9.10 -3.85
C ALA A 205 -18.84 10.28 -4.38
N PHE A 206 -18.83 10.54 -5.70
CA PHE A 206 -19.70 11.53 -6.34
C PHE A 206 -21.08 10.99 -6.73
N MET A 207 -21.28 9.67 -6.69
CA MET A 207 -22.57 9.09 -7.01
C MET A 207 -23.60 9.42 -5.92
N PRO A 208 -24.91 9.42 -6.26
CA PRO A 208 -25.96 9.56 -5.26
C PRO A 208 -25.86 8.49 -4.17
N SER A 209 -26.53 8.76 -3.05
CA SER A 209 -26.54 7.90 -1.86
C SER A 209 -26.56 6.40 -2.18
N PRO A 210 -25.80 5.58 -1.41
CA PRO A 210 -25.77 4.13 -1.53
C PRO A 210 -27.18 3.53 -1.71
N ARG A 211 -27.32 2.56 -2.60
CA ARG A 211 -28.61 1.99 -3.01
C ARG A 211 -28.68 0.59 -2.45
N ARG A 212 -29.81 0.21 -1.87
CA ARG A 212 -29.96 -1.14 -1.33
C ARG A 212 -30.10 -2.14 -2.48
N ASN A 213 -29.14 -3.04 -2.63
CA ASN A 213 -29.26 -4.19 -3.53
C ASN A 213 -28.49 -5.39 -2.96
N SER A 214 -29.21 -6.39 -2.44
CA SER A 214 -28.62 -7.56 -1.81
C SER A 214 -27.78 -8.40 -2.77
N LEU A 215 -28.26 -8.59 -4.00
CA LEU A 215 -27.58 -9.39 -5.01
C LEU A 215 -26.26 -8.75 -5.40
N LEU A 216 -26.26 -7.46 -5.75
CA LEU A 216 -25.04 -6.76 -6.14
C LEU A 216 -24.06 -6.58 -4.97
N GLY A 217 -24.57 -6.39 -3.75
CA GLY A 217 -23.71 -6.35 -2.55
C GLY A 217 -22.97 -7.67 -2.31
N ILE A 218 -23.66 -8.80 -2.42
CA ILE A 218 -23.05 -10.13 -2.28
C ILE A 218 -22.15 -10.46 -3.47
N ALA A 219 -22.57 -10.13 -4.69
CA ALA A 219 -21.74 -10.26 -5.88
C ALA A 219 -20.43 -9.49 -5.72
N GLY A 220 -20.47 -8.29 -5.14
CA GLY A 220 -19.26 -7.52 -4.84
C GLY A 220 -18.28 -8.24 -3.93
N ILE A 221 -18.77 -8.87 -2.85
CA ILE A 221 -17.94 -9.68 -1.95
C ILE A 221 -17.37 -10.89 -2.70
N ALA A 222 -18.19 -11.60 -3.47
CA ALA A 222 -17.75 -12.76 -4.26
C ALA A 222 -16.66 -12.37 -5.26
N MET A 223 -16.80 -11.23 -5.95
CA MET A 223 -15.79 -10.71 -6.88
C MET A 223 -14.46 -10.37 -6.19
N ILE A 224 -14.46 -10.05 -4.89
CA ILE A 224 -13.21 -9.85 -4.14
C ILE A 224 -12.62 -11.19 -3.68
N VAL A 225 -13.45 -12.11 -3.19
CA VAL A 225 -12.98 -13.39 -2.61
C VAL A 225 -12.49 -14.37 -3.68
N THR A 226 -13.14 -14.42 -4.84
CA THR A 226 -12.76 -15.32 -5.95
C THR A 226 -11.30 -15.17 -6.38
N PRO A 227 -10.77 -13.97 -6.71
CA PRO A 227 -9.38 -13.83 -7.12
C PRO A 227 -8.38 -14.14 -6.01
N VAL A 228 -8.75 -13.99 -4.73
CA VAL A 228 -7.89 -14.39 -3.59
C VAL A 228 -7.52 -15.87 -3.66
N ALA A 229 -8.48 -16.72 -4.07
CA ALA A 229 -8.29 -18.16 -4.15
C ALA A 229 -7.76 -18.64 -5.50
N LEU A 230 -8.02 -17.90 -6.59
CA LEU A 230 -7.73 -18.35 -7.96
C LEU A 230 -6.51 -17.71 -8.60
N PHE A 231 -6.12 -16.51 -8.20
CA PHE A 231 -4.93 -15.85 -8.76
C PHE A 231 -3.66 -16.30 -8.05
N ASP A 232 -2.54 -16.07 -8.69
CA ASP A 232 -1.20 -16.42 -8.21
C ASP A 232 -0.14 -15.48 -8.81
N ALA A 233 1.13 -15.75 -8.49
CA ALA A 233 2.28 -15.00 -9.00
C ALA A 233 2.47 -15.06 -10.52
N GLY A 234 1.85 -16.03 -11.22
CA GLY A 234 1.88 -16.15 -12.68
C GLY A 234 0.79 -15.35 -13.39
N THR A 235 -0.18 -14.81 -12.63
CA THR A 235 -1.24 -13.98 -13.17
C THR A 235 -0.67 -12.63 -13.66
N PRO A 236 -0.81 -12.25 -14.95
CA PRO A 236 -0.31 -10.98 -15.45
C PRO A 236 -1.02 -9.81 -14.76
N PHE A 237 -0.35 -9.15 -13.83
CA PHE A 237 -0.95 -8.16 -12.94
C PHE A 237 -0.09 -6.89 -12.91
N PRO A 238 -0.66 -5.68 -12.98
CA PRO A 238 -2.09 -5.33 -12.92
C PRO A 238 -2.78 -5.42 -14.29
N GLY A 239 -3.86 -4.66 -14.52
CA GLY A 239 -4.61 -4.63 -15.78
C GLY A 239 -6.00 -5.24 -15.63
N ARG A 240 -6.49 -5.95 -16.66
CA ARG A 240 -7.85 -6.53 -16.66
C ARG A 240 -8.16 -7.44 -15.47
N TYR A 241 -7.17 -8.12 -14.90
CA TYR A 241 -7.39 -9.00 -13.75
C TYR A 241 -7.76 -8.23 -12.47
N ALA A 242 -7.26 -7.00 -12.33
CA ALA A 242 -7.64 -6.10 -11.24
C ALA A 242 -9.08 -5.54 -11.39
N LEU A 243 -9.75 -5.69 -12.54
CA LEU A 243 -11.17 -5.31 -12.67
C LEU A 243 -12.04 -6.03 -11.65
N LEU A 244 -11.76 -7.30 -11.38
CA LEU A 244 -12.58 -8.13 -10.52
C LEU A 244 -12.60 -7.59 -9.07
N PRO A 245 -11.46 -7.41 -8.36
CA PRO A 245 -11.45 -6.81 -7.03
C PRO A 245 -11.89 -5.34 -7.02
N VAL A 246 -11.61 -4.57 -8.08
CA VAL A 246 -12.00 -3.14 -8.16
C VAL A 246 -13.50 -2.97 -8.29
N LEU A 247 -14.12 -3.67 -9.25
CA LEU A 247 -15.58 -3.64 -9.42
C LEU A 247 -16.29 -4.31 -8.24
N GLY A 248 -15.70 -5.35 -7.65
CA GLY A 248 -16.21 -5.95 -6.42
C GLY A 248 -16.28 -4.95 -5.27
N SER A 249 -15.18 -4.20 -5.07
CA SER A 249 -15.12 -3.11 -4.09
C SER A 249 -16.12 -2.01 -4.40
N ALA A 250 -16.28 -1.64 -5.67
CA ALA A 250 -17.26 -0.66 -6.11
C ALA A 250 -18.70 -1.09 -5.78
N PHE A 251 -19.02 -2.36 -6.02
CA PHE A 251 -20.32 -2.93 -5.71
C PHE A 251 -20.60 -2.96 -4.21
N VAL A 252 -19.61 -3.34 -3.40
CA VAL A 252 -19.75 -3.29 -1.94
C VAL A 252 -20.01 -1.85 -1.48
N LEU A 253 -19.19 -0.88 -1.89
CA LEU A 253 -19.35 0.52 -1.50
C LEU A 253 -20.73 1.10 -1.90
N ARG A 254 -21.24 0.71 -3.07
CA ARG A 254 -22.51 1.19 -3.64
C ARG A 254 -23.75 0.49 -3.06
N TYR A 255 -23.66 -0.82 -2.81
CA TYR A 255 -24.82 -1.69 -2.59
C TYR A 255 -24.88 -2.40 -1.24
N ALA A 256 -23.76 -2.54 -0.53
CA ALA A 256 -23.75 -3.04 0.84
C ALA A 256 -24.19 -1.93 1.82
N VAL A 257 -25.50 -1.73 1.92
CA VAL A 257 -26.13 -0.75 2.82
C VAL A 257 -26.77 -1.47 4.00
N THR A 258 -26.92 -0.80 5.14
CA THR A 258 -27.60 -1.31 6.35
C THR A 258 -28.87 -2.09 6.00
N GLY A 259 -28.98 -3.31 6.53
CA GLY A 259 -30.10 -4.22 6.26
C GLY A 259 -29.94 -5.12 5.02
N THR A 260 -28.84 -5.02 4.25
CA THR A 260 -28.46 -6.03 3.26
C THR A 260 -27.64 -7.16 3.89
N PRO A 261 -27.66 -8.38 3.33
CA PRO A 261 -26.81 -9.49 3.79
C PRO A 261 -25.32 -9.15 3.73
N ALA A 262 -24.88 -8.48 2.66
CA ALA A 262 -23.49 -8.04 2.50
C ALA A 262 -23.06 -7.08 3.62
N ALA A 263 -23.88 -6.07 3.94
CA ALA A 263 -23.57 -5.15 5.04
C ALA A 263 -23.56 -5.87 6.40
N ARG A 264 -24.50 -6.80 6.65
CA ARG A 264 -24.51 -7.59 7.89
C ARG A 264 -23.25 -8.44 8.05
N LEU A 265 -22.84 -9.12 6.98
CA LEU A 265 -21.63 -9.93 6.95
C LEU A 265 -20.39 -9.08 7.23
N LEU A 266 -20.20 -7.99 6.50
CA LEU A 266 -19.05 -7.10 6.69
C LEU A 266 -19.08 -6.36 8.04
N SER A 267 -20.26 -6.16 8.63
CA SER A 267 -20.40 -5.52 9.95
C SER A 267 -20.23 -6.47 11.13
N LEU A 268 -19.87 -7.74 10.90
CA LEU A 268 -19.54 -8.66 11.99
C LEU A 268 -18.37 -8.13 12.81
N ARG A 269 -18.48 -8.21 14.15
CA ARG A 269 -17.50 -7.63 15.08
C ARG A 269 -16.04 -8.02 14.79
N PRO A 270 -15.69 -9.28 14.45
CA PRO A 270 -14.32 -9.63 14.10
C PRO A 270 -13.82 -8.88 12.86
N LEU A 271 -14.65 -8.76 11.81
CA LEU A 271 -14.28 -8.06 10.59
C LEU A 271 -14.16 -6.55 10.82
N THR A 272 -15.09 -5.94 11.54
CA THR A 272 -14.97 -4.51 11.84
C THR A 272 -13.75 -4.21 12.71
N PHE A 273 -13.45 -5.05 13.71
CA PHE A 273 -12.25 -4.92 14.52
C PHE A 273 -10.96 -4.99 13.68
N LEU A 274 -10.82 -6.03 12.85
CA LEU A 274 -9.68 -6.17 11.93
C LEU A 274 -9.59 -4.99 10.95
N GLY A 275 -10.73 -4.48 10.51
CA GLY A 275 -10.85 -3.29 9.68
C GLY A 275 -10.34 -2.03 10.35
N LEU A 276 -10.68 -1.83 11.62
CA LEU A 276 -10.24 -0.68 12.41
C LEU A 276 -8.72 -0.66 12.56
N ILE A 277 -8.10 -1.81 12.82
CA ILE A 277 -6.65 -1.94 12.97
C ILE A 277 -5.90 -2.19 11.64
N SER A 278 -6.60 -2.21 10.51
CA SER A 278 -6.06 -2.72 9.23
C SER A 278 -4.77 -2.03 8.80
N TYR A 279 -4.62 -0.73 9.08
CA TYR A 279 -3.41 0.03 8.75
C TYR A 279 -2.21 -0.48 9.55
N SER A 280 -2.37 -0.64 10.86
CA SER A 280 -1.30 -1.20 11.71
C SER A 280 -1.02 -2.65 11.32
N THR A 281 -2.03 -3.48 11.10
CA THR A 281 -1.84 -4.86 10.62
C THR A 281 -1.05 -4.90 9.31
N TYR A 282 -1.37 -4.01 8.37
CA TYR A 282 -0.66 -3.88 7.10
C TYR A 282 0.79 -3.41 7.29
N LEU A 283 1.09 -2.50 8.22
CA LEU A 283 2.48 -2.08 8.45
C LEU A 283 3.34 -3.18 9.07
N TRP A 284 2.79 -3.95 10.01
CA TRP A 284 3.59 -4.88 10.81
C TRP A 284 3.77 -6.25 10.16
N HIS A 285 2.85 -6.70 9.30
CA HIS A 285 2.89 -8.09 8.81
C HIS A 285 4.18 -8.45 8.07
N GLN A 286 4.59 -7.67 7.08
CA GLN A 286 5.72 -8.01 6.22
C GLN A 286 7.08 -7.90 6.93
N PRO A 287 7.37 -6.84 7.73
CA PRO A 287 8.61 -6.80 8.48
C PRO A 287 8.75 -7.98 9.44
N LEU A 288 7.68 -8.34 10.16
CA LEU A 288 7.70 -9.48 11.08
C LEU A 288 7.96 -10.80 10.33
N LEU A 289 7.29 -11.02 9.20
CA LEU A 289 7.48 -12.22 8.39
C LEU A 289 8.88 -12.29 7.78
N ALA A 290 9.37 -11.19 7.22
CA ALA A 290 10.71 -11.10 6.62
C ALA A 290 11.82 -11.32 7.65
N ILE A 291 11.71 -10.67 8.81
CA ILE A 291 12.65 -10.82 9.92
C ILE A 291 12.67 -12.27 10.44
N THR A 292 11.50 -12.91 10.57
CA THR A 292 11.41 -14.31 10.98
C THR A 292 12.10 -15.24 9.97
N ARG A 293 11.95 -14.98 8.67
CA ARG A 293 12.64 -15.72 7.61
C ARG A 293 14.16 -15.53 7.66
N LEU A 294 14.61 -14.28 7.85
CA LEU A 294 16.03 -13.96 7.97
C LEU A 294 16.66 -14.69 9.16
N TYR A 295 15.97 -14.73 10.31
CA TYR A 295 16.42 -15.49 11.48
C TYR A 295 16.57 -16.98 11.17
N ASN A 296 15.57 -17.59 10.53
CA ASN A 296 15.60 -19.01 10.19
C ASN A 296 16.66 -19.37 9.14
N LEU A 297 17.07 -18.42 8.29
CA LEU A 297 18.18 -18.60 7.35
C LEU A 297 19.54 -18.44 8.04
N ALA A 298 19.62 -17.59 9.07
CA ALA A 298 20.84 -17.35 9.84
C ALA A 298 21.19 -18.52 10.77
N GLU A 299 20.22 -19.31 11.23
CA GLU A 299 20.46 -20.56 11.95
C GLU A 299 20.68 -21.73 10.98
N PRO A 300 21.91 -22.25 10.82
CA PRO A 300 22.08 -23.56 10.19
C PRO A 300 21.35 -24.59 11.04
N ALA A 301 20.54 -25.43 10.40
CA ALA A 301 19.78 -26.47 11.09
C ALA A 301 20.68 -27.24 12.08
N PRO A 302 20.24 -27.53 13.33
CA PRO A 302 21.08 -28.06 14.40
C PRO A 302 21.89 -29.31 14.04
N TYR A 303 21.44 -30.05 13.02
CA TYR A 303 22.02 -31.29 12.52
C TYR A 303 23.33 -31.12 11.72
N LEU A 304 23.71 -29.88 11.35
CA LEU A 304 24.98 -29.60 10.66
C LEU A 304 26.12 -29.24 11.63
N ARG A 305 25.85 -29.15 12.93
CA ARG A 305 26.89 -29.15 13.95
C ARG A 305 27.23 -30.60 14.30
N PHE A 306 28.50 -30.97 14.13
CA PHE A 306 29.10 -32.29 14.36
C PHE A 306 29.09 -33.30 13.20
N ARG A 307 29.87 -33.02 12.16
CA ARG A 307 30.80 -34.07 11.68
C ARG A 307 32.18 -33.77 12.25
N ARG A 308 32.56 -34.55 13.26
CA ARG A 308 33.94 -34.63 13.79
C ARG A 308 34.90 -34.70 12.59
N LYS A 309 36.01 -33.93 12.66
CA LYS A 309 37.14 -34.10 11.74
C LYS A 309 37.44 -35.60 11.61
N PRO A 310 37.47 -36.19 10.40
CA PRO A 310 37.97 -37.55 10.28
C PRO A 310 39.41 -37.55 10.81
N LYS A 311 39.72 -38.49 11.70
CA LYS A 311 41.10 -38.76 12.11
C LYS A 311 41.94 -38.91 10.84
N PRO A 312 43.16 -38.34 10.77
CA PRO A 312 44.05 -38.64 9.65
C PRO A 312 44.28 -40.15 9.64
N ALA A 313 43.85 -40.81 8.56
CA ALA A 313 44.19 -42.19 8.32
C ALA A 313 45.72 -42.25 8.15
N ALA A 314 46.37 -43.12 8.93
CA ALA A 314 47.79 -43.40 8.77
C ALA A 314 48.03 -43.85 7.32
N PHE A 315 48.82 -43.06 6.59
CA PHE A 315 49.27 -43.39 5.25
C PHE A 315 50.19 -44.60 5.38
N ARG A 316 49.72 -45.77 4.97
CA ARG A 316 50.53 -46.99 4.87
C ARG A 316 51.10 -47.01 3.45
N HIS A 317 52.41 -46.92 3.33
CA HIS A 317 53.15 -47.07 2.07
C HIS A 317 53.02 -48.51 1.62
N ASP A 318 52.26 -48.75 0.55
CA ASP A 318 52.37 -49.97 -0.25
C ASP A 318 52.44 -49.54 -1.72
N ALA A 319 53.64 -49.61 -2.28
CA ALA A 319 53.89 -49.44 -3.70
C ALA A 319 53.57 -50.74 -4.44
N PRO A 320 53.04 -50.64 -5.66
CA PRO A 320 53.52 -51.52 -6.72
C PRO A 320 53.79 -50.74 -8.02
N ASP A 321 55.07 -50.70 -8.37
CA ASP A 321 55.65 -51.30 -9.57
C ASP A 321 54.87 -51.15 -10.90
N GLY A 322 55.44 -50.37 -11.82
CA GLY A 322 55.58 -50.84 -13.20
C GLY A 322 54.53 -50.42 -14.23
N SER A 323 55.01 -49.61 -15.18
CA SER A 323 54.60 -49.54 -16.59
C SER A 323 53.29 -48.80 -16.97
N TRP A 324 53.44 -47.58 -17.48
CA TRP A 324 52.44 -46.95 -18.34
C TRP A 324 52.92 -47.01 -19.80
N GLN A 325 52.41 -48.00 -20.55
CA GLN A 325 52.50 -48.01 -22.01
C GLN A 325 51.34 -47.24 -22.63
N ARG A 326 51.70 -46.37 -23.58
CA ARG A 326 50.82 -45.65 -24.50
C ARG A 326 49.99 -46.62 -25.36
N LYS A 327 48.71 -46.31 -25.54
CA LYS A 327 47.94 -46.68 -26.74
C LYS A 327 47.04 -45.53 -27.16
N THR A 328 47.44 -44.85 -28.22
CA THR A 328 46.54 -44.19 -29.18
C THR A 328 46.03 -45.25 -30.15
N ASP A 329 44.77 -45.15 -30.60
CA ASP A 329 44.41 -45.05 -32.04
C ASP A 329 42.94 -45.39 -32.33
N ARG A 330 42.32 -44.46 -33.09
CA ARG A 330 41.40 -44.64 -34.26
C ARG A 330 39.93 -45.06 -34.00
N LEU A 331 38.95 -44.18 -34.32
CA LEU A 331 38.22 -44.01 -35.61
C LEU A 331 37.35 -45.24 -35.96
N ALA A 332 36.07 -45.21 -36.37
CA ALA A 332 35.08 -44.19 -36.75
C ALA A 332 33.68 -44.91 -36.83
N PRO A 333 32.70 -44.60 -37.73
CA PRO A 333 31.57 -43.66 -37.56
C PRO A 333 30.18 -44.24 -37.92
N ALA A 334 29.19 -43.35 -38.13
CA ALA A 334 27.87 -43.51 -38.80
C ALA A 334 26.65 -43.77 -37.86
N SER A 335 25.44 -43.22 -38.04
CA SER A 335 24.88 -42.25 -39.01
C SER A 335 23.41 -41.93 -38.69
N ARG A 336 23.00 -40.69 -38.99
CA ARG A 336 21.76 -40.23 -39.66
C ARG A 336 20.39 -40.10 -38.94
N PHE A 337 19.73 -39.02 -39.42
CA PHE A 337 18.29 -38.63 -39.51
C PHE A 337 17.79 -37.62 -38.47
N VAL A 338 17.04 -36.55 -38.80
CA VAL A 338 16.81 -35.71 -40.01
C VAL A 338 16.22 -34.39 -39.49
N ALA A 339 16.45 -33.30 -40.22
CA ALA A 339 16.05 -31.92 -39.92
C ALA A 339 14.60 -31.57 -40.30
N MET A 340 14.04 -30.54 -39.66
CA MET A 340 13.22 -29.51 -40.34
C MET A 340 12.99 -28.29 -39.43
N ASN A 341 13.46 -27.09 -39.82
CA ASN A 341 12.59 -25.92 -39.99
C ASN A 341 13.33 -24.68 -40.55
N LEU A 342 13.01 -24.42 -41.82
CA LEU A 342 12.76 -23.16 -42.53
C LEU A 342 13.29 -21.82 -41.95
N GLN A 343 14.24 -21.25 -42.69
CA GLN A 343 14.53 -19.83 -42.78
C GLN A 343 13.47 -19.10 -43.62
N ARG A 344 13.07 -17.90 -43.21
CA ARG A 344 12.64 -16.82 -44.11
C ARG A 344 13.48 -15.58 -43.83
N SER A 345 14.20 -15.17 -44.86
CA SER A 345 15.07 -14.01 -44.99
C SER A 345 14.30 -12.75 -45.40
N VAL A 346 14.60 -11.61 -44.77
CA VAL A 346 14.27 -10.25 -45.23
C VAL A 346 15.56 -9.41 -45.15
N PRO A 347 15.94 -8.62 -46.18
CA PRO A 347 17.21 -7.88 -46.20
C PRO A 347 17.13 -6.53 -45.45
N PRO A 348 18.26 -5.96 -44.97
CA PRO A 348 18.30 -4.64 -44.35
C PRO A 348 18.57 -3.52 -45.37
N GLY A 349 17.91 -2.37 -45.20
CA GLY A 349 18.28 -1.09 -45.84
C GLY A 349 19.26 -0.28 -44.97
N PRO A 350 20.04 0.65 -45.55
CA PRO A 350 21.23 1.22 -44.92
C PRO A 350 20.96 2.48 -44.08
N GLY A 351 21.70 2.64 -42.97
CA GLY A 351 21.71 3.86 -42.14
C GLY A 351 22.41 3.66 -40.80
N ALA A 352 23.75 3.69 -40.80
CA ALA A 352 24.64 3.70 -39.62
C ALA A 352 24.55 5.04 -38.82
N PRO A 353 25.14 5.21 -37.61
CA PRO A 353 26.22 4.41 -37.02
C PRO A 353 26.13 4.04 -35.51
N CYS A 354 27.08 3.16 -35.18
CA CYS A 354 27.36 2.42 -33.95
C CYS A 354 27.56 3.22 -32.66
N MET A 355 27.20 2.59 -31.54
CA MET A 355 28.05 2.48 -30.35
C MET A 355 27.85 1.09 -29.74
N GLU A 356 28.97 0.42 -29.56
CA GLU A 356 29.15 -1.00 -29.31
C GLU A 356 29.23 -1.24 -27.81
N GLN A 357 28.31 -2.01 -27.23
CA GLN A 357 28.49 -2.60 -25.91
C GLN A 357 28.24 -4.10 -26.01
N ALA A 358 29.35 -4.83 -25.99
CA ALA A 358 29.42 -6.28 -26.03
C ALA A 358 28.78 -6.88 -24.76
N TYR A 359 27.72 -7.65 -24.95
CA TYR A 359 27.15 -8.56 -23.97
C TYR A 359 27.95 -9.88 -24.02
N ARG A 360 28.74 -10.18 -22.99
CA ARG A 360 29.35 -11.51 -22.82
C ARG A 360 28.47 -12.38 -21.91
N PRO A 361 28.04 -13.58 -22.33
CA PRO A 361 27.40 -14.52 -21.43
C PRO A 361 28.45 -15.14 -20.50
N VAL A 362 28.23 -15.05 -19.18
CA VAL A 362 29.04 -15.72 -18.17
C VAL A 362 28.60 -17.18 -18.09
N VAL A 363 29.46 -18.06 -18.62
CA VAL A 363 29.36 -19.51 -18.43
C VAL A 363 30.07 -19.86 -17.11
N TYR A 364 29.35 -20.46 -16.17
CA TYR A 364 29.94 -21.01 -14.95
C TYR A 364 30.72 -22.29 -15.31
N LEU A 365 32.05 -22.21 -15.24
CA LEU A 365 32.93 -23.38 -15.21
C LEU A 365 33.30 -23.70 -13.75
N ALA A 366 33.14 -24.96 -13.36
CA ALA A 366 33.53 -25.47 -12.06
C ALA A 366 35.07 -25.37 -11.86
N PRO A 367 35.57 -25.10 -10.63
CA PRO A 367 37.00 -24.92 -10.43
C PRO A 367 37.73 -26.27 -10.42
N ASP A 368 38.66 -26.43 -11.37
CA ASP A 368 39.67 -27.49 -11.36
C ASP A 368 40.77 -27.13 -10.35
N LYS A 369 41.17 -28.14 -9.57
CA LYS A 369 42.24 -28.05 -8.58
C LYS A 369 43.56 -28.30 -9.29
N ARG A 370 44.36 -27.25 -9.46
CA ARG A 370 45.83 -27.28 -9.52
C ARG A 370 46.32 -25.87 -9.81
N ASP A 371 46.96 -25.23 -8.83
CA ASP A 371 48.35 -24.79 -8.96
C ASP A 371 48.77 -23.92 -7.77
N THR A 372 49.77 -24.43 -7.09
CA THR A 372 50.58 -23.80 -6.05
C THR A 372 51.58 -22.85 -6.67
N HIS A 373 51.67 -21.61 -6.21
CA HIS A 373 52.94 -20.87 -6.06
C HIS A 373 52.75 -19.58 -5.22
N ASP A 374 53.56 -19.49 -4.16
CA ASP A 374 53.96 -18.28 -3.43
C ASP A 374 55.27 -17.76 -4.11
N PRO A 375 55.56 -16.45 -4.27
CA PRO A 375 56.08 -15.62 -3.16
C PRO A 375 55.78 -14.09 -3.20
N THR A 376 55.85 -13.49 -2.00
CA THR A 376 56.25 -12.11 -1.64
C THR A 376 56.88 -11.17 -2.70
N ALA A 377 56.37 -9.93 -2.84
CA ALA A 377 57.10 -8.66 -3.11
C ALA A 377 56.07 -7.49 -3.31
N ALA A 378 56.05 -6.47 -2.44
CA ALA A 378 56.73 -5.17 -2.57
C ALA A 378 56.00 -4.11 -3.46
N TYR A 379 55.67 -2.97 -2.84
CA TYR A 379 55.18 -1.71 -3.46
C TYR A 379 56.23 -1.09 -4.42
N PRO A 380 55.81 -0.14 -5.29
CA PRO A 380 56.13 1.27 -4.95
C PRO A 380 55.03 2.32 -5.28
N PHE A 381 55.17 3.43 -4.56
CA PHE A 381 54.50 4.72 -4.62
C PHE A 381 54.65 5.49 -5.96
N CYS A 382 53.73 6.43 -6.22
CA CYS A 382 54.04 7.68 -6.91
C CYS A 382 53.20 8.87 -6.37
N HIS A 383 53.81 10.04 -6.46
CA HIS A 383 53.65 11.26 -5.65
C HIS A 383 52.43 12.16 -5.92
N GLY A 384 52.08 12.96 -4.90
CA GLY A 384 51.38 14.24 -5.05
C GLY A 384 51.03 14.91 -3.72
N ALA A 385 51.91 15.78 -3.21
CA ALA A 385 51.64 16.77 -2.16
C ALA A 385 52.16 18.13 -2.68
N PRO A 386 51.69 19.31 -2.18
CA PRO A 386 52.08 19.74 -0.83
C PRO A 386 51.08 20.61 -0.03
N THR A 387 51.29 20.59 1.29
CA THR A 387 51.16 21.69 2.30
C THR A 387 49.77 22.27 2.61
N SER A 388 49.31 22.44 3.85
CA SER A 388 50.02 22.86 5.08
C SER A 388 49.19 22.52 6.34
N ALA A 389 49.89 22.14 7.41
CA ALA A 389 49.37 22.09 8.78
C ALA A 389 49.60 23.46 9.48
N PRO A 390 49.07 23.73 10.69
CA PRO A 390 49.68 23.13 11.87
C PRO A 390 48.69 22.67 12.96
N ASN A 391 49.26 21.86 13.83
CA ASN A 391 48.66 21.13 14.93
C ASN A 391 48.81 21.91 16.25
N ARG A 392 47.99 21.50 17.22
CA ARG A 392 48.36 21.20 18.63
C ARG A 392 48.19 22.26 19.74
N ARG A 393 47.54 21.76 20.81
CA ARG A 393 47.75 21.94 22.28
C ARG A 393 46.68 22.73 23.07
N ARG A 394 45.98 22.01 23.95
CA ARG A 394 45.60 22.45 25.31
C ARG A 394 46.85 22.34 26.22
N PRO A 395 46.96 23.14 27.30
CA PRO A 395 46.44 22.72 28.61
C PRO A 395 45.92 23.85 29.56
N SER A 396 45.07 23.42 30.50
CA SER A 396 44.80 23.87 31.88
C SER A 396 45.13 25.29 32.39
N GLY A 397 44.20 25.89 33.16
CA GLY A 397 44.52 26.92 34.15
C GLY A 397 43.29 27.49 34.87
N LYS A 398 43.22 27.30 36.21
CA LYS A 398 42.22 27.80 37.17
C LYS A 398 42.38 29.31 37.44
N HIS A 399 41.29 30.04 37.75
CA HIS A 399 41.12 31.04 38.86
C HIS A 399 39.71 31.67 38.73
N ARG A 400 38.76 31.49 39.68
CA ARG A 400 38.52 32.09 41.02
C ARG A 400 37.82 33.48 41.00
N ARG A 401 36.60 33.47 41.59
CA ARG A 401 35.94 34.46 42.49
C ARG A 401 35.42 35.78 41.88
N ASN A 402 34.11 36.04 41.98
CA ASN A 402 33.38 36.88 42.99
C ASN A 402 33.09 38.27 42.35
N ASP A 403 32.02 39.02 42.53
CA ASP A 403 30.78 39.10 43.33
C ASP A 403 29.67 39.63 42.36
N GLU A 404 28.35 39.63 42.57
CA GLU A 404 27.57 40.45 43.51
C GLU A 404 26.06 40.20 43.20
N LYS A 405 25.22 40.15 44.25
CA LYS A 405 23.73 40.23 44.23
C LYS A 405 23.33 41.69 44.57
N PRO A 406 22.04 42.15 44.63
CA PRO A 406 20.72 41.47 44.66
C PRO A 406 19.71 42.12 43.65
N ASP A 407 18.41 41.78 43.49
CA ASP A 407 17.33 41.88 44.48
C ASP A 407 15.96 41.40 43.91
N ARG A 408 15.08 40.95 44.83
CA ARG A 408 13.58 40.86 44.78
C ARG A 408 12.90 40.02 43.68
N THR A 409 11.93 39.12 43.91
CA THR A 409 10.94 38.84 44.98
C THR A 409 10.50 37.36 44.89
N GLY A 410 10.21 36.71 46.03
CA GLY A 410 9.51 35.40 46.08
C GLY A 410 7.97 35.55 46.05
N PRO A 411 7.16 34.51 46.39
CA PRO A 411 7.52 33.16 46.88
C PRO A 411 6.75 31.97 46.24
N ARG A 412 7.28 30.74 46.46
CA ARG A 412 6.65 29.46 46.94
C ARG A 412 5.31 28.98 46.32
N CYS A 413 4.96 27.70 46.24
CA CYS A 413 5.56 26.35 46.29
C CYS A 413 4.34 25.38 46.18
N LEU A 414 4.53 24.26 45.48
CA LEU A 414 3.96 22.92 45.73
C LEU A 414 2.43 22.68 45.83
N ALA A 415 1.99 21.84 44.88
CA ALA A 415 1.17 20.63 45.02
C ALA A 415 -0.28 20.70 45.57
N ALA A 416 -1.24 20.25 44.76
CA ALA A 416 -2.32 19.37 45.20
C ALA A 416 -2.97 18.61 44.03
N VAL A 417 -2.86 17.29 44.08
CA VAL A 417 -3.72 16.31 43.42
C VAL A 417 -5.12 16.42 44.03
N ARG A 418 -6.18 16.42 43.21
CA ARG A 418 -7.54 16.15 43.69
C ARG A 418 -8.20 15.08 42.85
N VAL A 419 -8.39 13.93 43.51
CA VAL A 419 -9.25 12.81 43.15
C VAL A 419 -10.67 13.21 43.52
N ASP A 420 -11.65 12.94 42.64
CA ASP A 420 -13.06 12.97 43.02
C ASP A 420 -13.67 11.56 42.89
N ARG A 421 -14.26 11.09 43.99
CA ARG A 421 -15.04 9.85 44.15
C ARG A 421 -16.21 10.14 45.11
N GLY A 422 -17.43 9.75 44.73
CA GLY A 422 -18.60 9.59 45.61
C GLY A 422 -19.92 9.81 44.85
N ARG A 423 -20.60 8.77 44.33
CA ARG A 423 -21.57 7.82 44.95
C ARG A 423 -23.07 8.20 44.81
N ASN A 424 -23.81 7.27 44.16
CA ASN A 424 -25.17 6.74 44.44
C ASN A 424 -26.40 7.65 44.19
N ALA A 425 -27.62 7.21 43.80
CA ALA A 425 -28.33 5.91 43.63
C ALA A 425 -29.45 6.11 42.56
N GLY A 426 -29.95 5.09 41.83
CA GLY A 426 -31.08 4.19 42.17
C GLY A 426 -31.75 3.74 40.84
N LEU A 427 -31.82 2.45 40.49
CA LEU A 427 -32.88 1.47 40.80
C LEU A 427 -34.29 1.86 40.33
N SER A 428 -34.77 1.21 39.27
CA SER A 428 -36.11 0.59 39.20
C SER A 428 -36.34 -0.09 37.83
N THR A 429 -36.21 -1.42 37.79
CA THR A 429 -37.04 -2.30 36.96
C THR A 429 -38.28 -2.69 37.78
N PRO A 430 -39.36 -3.11 37.11
CA PRO A 430 -39.91 -4.39 37.50
C PRO A 430 -40.20 -5.32 36.32
N ASP A 431 -40.51 -6.53 36.75
CA ASP A 431 -40.38 -7.85 36.16
C ASP A 431 -41.77 -8.38 35.72
N ARG A 432 -41.77 -9.43 34.88
CA ARG A 432 -42.84 -10.46 34.72
C ARG A 432 -44.19 -10.02 34.14
N ASP A 433 -45.04 -10.84 33.55
CA ASP A 433 -45.14 -12.21 33.00
C ASP A 433 -46.34 -12.06 32.00
N GLU A 434 -46.59 -12.81 30.93
CA GLU A 434 -47.23 -14.13 30.93
C GLU A 434 -47.74 -14.40 29.47
N THR A 435 -47.41 -15.58 28.94
CA THR A 435 -48.28 -16.52 28.20
C THR A 435 -49.14 -16.14 26.97
N PHE A 436 -48.80 -16.81 25.86
CA PHE A 436 -49.61 -17.73 25.03
C PHE A 436 -50.82 -17.28 24.17
N ALA A 437 -50.79 -17.85 22.95
CA ALA A 437 -51.88 -18.44 22.16
C ALA A 437 -52.63 -17.60 21.09
N ASN A 438 -52.24 -17.91 19.84
CA ASN A 438 -53.10 -18.19 18.67
C ASN A 438 -54.60 -18.42 18.96
N GLN A 439 -55.49 -17.92 18.10
CA GLN A 439 -56.21 -18.74 17.11
C GLN A 439 -57.20 -17.93 16.23
N HIS A 440 -57.56 -18.59 15.12
CA HIS A 440 -58.28 -18.19 13.92
C HIS A 440 -59.78 -17.89 14.05
N GLY A 441 -60.33 -17.29 12.98
CA GLY A 441 -61.72 -17.43 12.52
C GLY A 441 -62.60 -16.22 12.86
N GLU A 442 -63.54 -15.72 12.07
CA GLU A 442 -64.09 -16.00 10.74
C GLU A 442 -64.97 -14.77 10.42
N ARG A 443 -65.20 -14.43 9.14
CA ARG A 443 -66.23 -13.44 8.73
C ARG A 443 -67.63 -14.08 8.83
N PRO A 444 -68.77 -13.34 8.82
CA PRO A 444 -69.33 -12.86 7.52
C PRO A 444 -70.26 -11.60 7.54
N ARG A 445 -70.25 -10.91 6.38
CA ARG A 445 -71.40 -10.35 5.61
C ARG A 445 -72.14 -9.02 5.99
N ARG A 446 -72.14 -8.13 4.96
CA ARG A 446 -73.27 -7.44 4.26
C ARG A 446 -73.48 -5.92 4.43
N GLY A 447 -73.78 -5.28 3.28
CA GLY A 447 -74.33 -3.92 3.07
C GLY A 447 -73.34 -2.97 2.37
N LEU A 448 -73.17 -2.95 1.04
CA LEU A 448 -74.03 -2.42 -0.04
C LEU A 448 -74.41 -0.93 0.13
N HIS A 449 -73.77 -0.03 -0.63
CA HIS A 449 -74.41 1.02 -1.45
C HIS A 449 -73.39 1.88 -2.23
N ASP A 450 -73.44 1.72 -3.57
CA ASP A 450 -73.46 2.70 -4.66
C ASP A 450 -72.59 3.98 -4.67
N HIS A 451 -71.73 4.04 -5.72
CA HIS A 451 -71.24 5.19 -6.49
C HIS A 451 -72.38 6.00 -7.16
N PRO A 452 -72.20 7.13 -7.91
CA PRO A 452 -70.98 7.72 -8.50
C PRO A 452 -70.87 9.29 -8.50
N ARG A 453 -69.73 9.86 -8.93
CA ARG A 453 -69.60 10.77 -10.11
C ARG A 453 -68.33 11.65 -10.07
N MET A 454 -67.70 11.71 -11.25
CA MET A 454 -66.65 12.64 -11.69
C MET A 454 -67.08 14.12 -11.66
N ARG A 455 -66.11 15.04 -11.52
CA ARG A 455 -65.92 16.15 -12.49
C ARG A 455 -64.57 16.89 -12.34
N ARG A 456 -64.08 17.31 -13.51
CA ARG A 456 -62.84 18.03 -13.85
C ARG A 456 -62.91 19.55 -13.55
N ASN A 457 -61.71 20.16 -13.58
CA ASN A 457 -61.36 21.51 -14.06
C ASN A 457 -61.68 22.74 -13.16
N ARG A 458 -60.68 23.58 -12.84
CA ARG A 458 -60.21 24.71 -13.69
C ARG A 458 -59.09 25.54 -13.02
N LEU A 459 -58.16 25.98 -13.87
CA LEU A 459 -57.18 27.07 -13.69
C LEU A 459 -57.86 28.44 -13.44
N ARG A 460 -57.19 29.34 -12.71
CA ARG A 460 -57.20 30.79 -12.98
C ARG A 460 -55.86 31.46 -12.66
N HIS A 461 -55.33 32.12 -13.67
CA HIS A 461 -54.30 33.17 -13.65
C HIS A 461 -54.81 34.44 -12.96
N THR A 462 -53.91 35.20 -12.34
CA THR A 462 -53.99 36.66 -12.25
C THR A 462 -52.64 37.30 -12.61
N HIS A 463 -52.70 38.17 -13.61
CA HIS A 463 -51.67 39.11 -14.07
C HIS A 463 -51.91 40.48 -13.42
N ARG A 464 -50.83 41.23 -13.16
CA ARG A 464 -50.66 42.72 -13.20
C ARG A 464 -49.50 43.09 -12.26
N ARG A 465 -48.60 44.04 -12.52
CA ARG A 465 -48.22 44.90 -13.66
C ARG A 465 -46.90 45.55 -13.24
N ALA A 466 -45.97 45.75 -14.18
CA ALA A 466 -44.77 46.57 -14.00
C ALA A 466 -45.06 48.03 -14.37
N GLN A 467 -44.38 48.97 -13.69
CA GLN A 467 -44.12 50.40 -13.97
C GLN A 467 -43.35 50.91 -12.71
N GLY A 468 -42.28 51.70 -12.71
CA GLY A 468 -41.47 52.39 -13.71
C GLY A 468 -40.54 53.38 -12.96
N PHE A 469 -39.27 53.42 -13.36
CA PHE A 469 -38.31 54.54 -13.39
C PHE A 469 -38.25 55.68 -12.33
N CYS A 470 -37.04 55.86 -11.75
CA CYS A 470 -36.25 57.10 -11.49
C CYS A 470 -35.23 56.75 -10.37
N GLY A 471 -33.90 56.97 -10.41
CA GLY A 471 -33.04 57.85 -11.19
C GLY A 471 -32.27 58.77 -10.23
N ARG A 472 -30.99 58.49 -9.95
CA ARG A 472 -29.87 59.47 -9.85
C ARG A 472 -28.58 58.89 -9.23
N CYS A 473 -27.48 59.14 -9.93
CA CYS A 473 -26.10 59.15 -9.45
C CYS A 473 -25.85 60.29 -8.45
N GLY A 474 -24.87 60.13 -7.56
CA GLY A 474 -24.37 61.19 -6.70
C GLY A 474 -23.23 60.74 -5.78
N SER A 475 -22.01 60.99 -6.25
CA SER A 475 -20.69 60.99 -5.59
C SER A 475 -20.59 61.24 -4.08
N GLY A 476 -19.69 60.48 -3.43
CA GLY A 476 -18.58 61.03 -2.62
C GLY A 476 -18.86 61.35 -1.14
N THR A 477 -18.24 60.60 -0.22
CA THR A 477 -17.09 61.04 0.59
C THR A 477 -16.78 60.03 1.71
N CYS A 478 -15.54 59.56 1.75
CA CYS A 478 -14.91 59.05 2.96
C CYS A 478 -14.72 60.22 3.94
N ARG A 479 -15.08 60.03 5.21
CA ARG A 479 -14.33 60.56 6.36
C ARG A 479 -14.63 59.76 7.62
N THR A 480 -13.53 59.50 8.30
CA THR A 480 -13.28 58.90 9.61
C THR A 480 -14.02 59.57 10.77
N HIS A 481 -14.51 58.80 11.75
CA HIS A 481 -14.05 58.79 13.16
C HIS A 481 -14.98 57.98 14.08
N ALA A 482 -14.33 57.39 15.10
CA ALA A 482 -14.82 56.66 16.28
C ALA A 482 -15.06 55.16 16.09
#